data_AF-A0A562UBW5-F1
#
_entry.id   AF-A0A562UBW5-F1
#
_cell.length_a   1.000
_cell.length_b   1.000
_cell.length_c   1.000
_cell.angle_alpha   90.00
_cell.angle_beta   90.00
_cell.angle_gamma   90.00
#
_symmetry.space_group_name_H-M   'P 1'
#
loop_
_entity.id
_entity.type
_entity.pdbx_description
1 polymer ?
#
loop_
_entity_poly.entity_id
_entity_poly.type
_entity_poly.pdbx_seq_one_letter_code
_entity_poly.pdbx_strand_id
1 'polypeptide(L)'
;MHFQIDAEFLIQTFGTFSIPLAKFQAFQVLGSFINGQDAILFKWAEFSVQASSKSLTVNQVLDEVLKSPITTREISESKPLYQTILQTEGKVYCVWSGKQVNRYDIDRIIPFSIWKNNDLWNLLPAQPELNNQKRDKVPAIDLIDQQQELITHYWKILSAARQQRFQKELQIALLGYSQSGDWQQQAFNQLKESCAYLINVRGFDSWLPR
;
A
#
# COMPACT_ATOMS: atom_id res chain seq x y z
N MET A 1 -29.27 -11.48 3.21
CA MET A 1 -28.14 -10.58 3.54
C MET A 1 -26.86 -11.35 3.26
N HIS A 2 -26.00 -10.88 2.35
CA HIS A 2 -24.66 -11.43 2.19
C HIS A 2 -23.78 -10.84 3.30
N PHE A 3 -23.22 -11.70 4.15
CA PHE A 3 -22.27 -11.30 5.18
C PHE A 3 -20.90 -11.19 4.54
N GLN A 4 -20.37 -9.97 4.40
CA GLN A 4 -19.06 -9.76 3.80
C GLN A 4 -18.03 -9.61 4.92
N ILE A 5 -17.19 -10.64 5.11
CA ILE A 5 -16.05 -10.56 6.02
C ILE A 5 -14.99 -9.73 5.31
N ASP A 6 -14.87 -8.46 5.67
CA ASP A 6 -13.89 -7.54 5.12
C ASP A 6 -13.04 -6.92 6.26
N ALA A 7 -11.99 -6.16 5.90
CA ALA A 7 -11.08 -5.60 6.89
C ALA A 7 -11.77 -4.71 7.94
N GLU A 8 -12.86 -4.02 7.59
CA GLU A 8 -13.58 -3.16 8.53
C GLU A 8 -14.36 -3.99 9.54
N PHE A 9 -15.06 -5.03 9.06
CA PHE A 9 -15.71 -6.01 9.93
C PHE A 9 -14.73 -6.62 10.93
N LEU A 10 -13.53 -6.99 10.47
CA LEU A 10 -12.49 -7.54 11.36
C LEU A 10 -12.04 -6.51 12.41
N ILE A 11 -11.77 -5.27 12.01
CA ILE A 11 -11.32 -4.20 12.93
C ILE A 11 -12.39 -3.85 13.97
N GLN A 12 -13.66 -3.80 13.58
CA GLN A 12 -14.76 -3.38 14.45
C GLN A 12 -15.28 -4.48 15.37
N THR A 13 -15.20 -5.74 14.94
CA THR A 13 -15.87 -6.86 15.63
C THR A 13 -14.91 -7.76 16.41
N PHE A 14 -13.60 -7.71 16.12
CA PHE A 14 -12.59 -8.48 16.83
C PHE A 14 -11.90 -7.62 17.92
N GLY A 15 -11.17 -8.28 18.81
CA GLY A 15 -10.46 -7.61 19.90
C GLY A 15 -9.21 -6.85 19.45
N THR A 16 -8.76 -5.91 20.28
CA THR A 16 -7.49 -5.22 20.12
C THR A 16 -6.42 -5.84 21.02
N PHE A 17 -5.16 -5.78 20.60
CA PHE A 17 -4.01 -6.08 21.44
C PHE A 17 -2.96 -4.98 21.24
N SER A 18 -2.08 -4.80 22.22
CA SER A 18 -0.99 -3.84 22.14
C SER A 18 0.36 -4.52 22.39
N ILE A 19 1.39 -3.98 21.77
CA ILE A 19 2.78 -4.40 21.98
C ILE A 19 3.48 -3.24 22.73
N PRO A 20 4.19 -3.51 23.85
CA PRO A 20 5.00 -2.49 24.51
C PRO A 20 5.94 -1.79 23.52
N LEU A 21 6.09 -0.48 23.64
CA LEU A 21 6.89 0.35 22.71
C LEU A 21 8.30 -0.19 22.50
N ALA A 22 8.98 -0.60 23.57
CA ALA A 22 10.32 -1.17 23.49
C ALA A 22 10.39 -2.45 22.62
N LYS A 23 9.35 -3.30 22.69
CA LYS A 23 9.26 -4.50 21.83
C LYS A 23 8.95 -4.14 20.39
N PHE A 24 8.07 -3.16 20.15
CA PHE A 24 7.81 -2.65 18.81
C PHE A 24 9.08 -2.09 18.15
N GLN A 25 9.83 -1.25 18.86
CA GLN A 25 11.11 -0.71 18.38
C GLN A 25 12.12 -1.82 18.09
N ALA A 26 12.21 -2.84 18.95
CA ALA A 26 13.05 -4.00 18.70
C ALA A 26 12.61 -4.76 17.44
N PHE A 27 11.30 -4.95 17.21
CA PHE A 27 10.77 -5.58 15.99
C PHE A 27 10.97 -4.74 14.73
N GLN A 28 11.01 -3.42 14.81
CA GLN A 28 11.34 -2.59 13.64
C GLN A 28 12.76 -2.86 13.13
N VAL A 29 13.71 -3.12 14.03
CA VAL A 29 15.12 -3.39 13.67
C VAL A 29 15.34 -4.88 13.39
N LEU A 30 14.83 -5.75 14.26
CA LEU A 30 15.08 -7.19 14.22
C LEU A 30 14.05 -7.96 13.40
N GLY A 31 12.94 -7.33 13.00
CA GLY A 31 11.84 -8.00 12.32
C GLY A 31 12.21 -8.60 10.96
N SER A 32 13.26 -8.11 10.29
CA SER A 32 13.84 -8.78 9.12
C SER A 32 14.52 -10.12 9.46
N PHE A 33 15.04 -10.26 10.67
CA PHE A 33 15.69 -11.48 11.16
C PHE A 33 14.71 -12.43 11.84
N ILE A 34 13.61 -11.90 12.39
CA ILE A 34 12.49 -12.69 12.90
C ILE A 34 11.63 -13.05 11.69
N ASN A 35 12.00 -14.15 11.02
CA ASN A 35 11.32 -14.59 9.81
C ASN A 35 9.98 -15.27 10.15
N GLY A 36 9.03 -14.47 10.63
CA GLY A 36 7.68 -14.91 10.98
C GLY A 36 6.85 -15.28 9.76
N GLN A 37 7.18 -14.72 8.59
CA GLN A 37 6.48 -15.03 7.35
C GLN A 37 6.60 -16.52 7.00
N ASP A 38 7.82 -17.08 7.03
CA ASP A 38 8.03 -18.50 6.77
C ASP A 38 7.28 -19.36 7.80
N ALA A 39 7.33 -18.99 9.08
CA ALA A 39 6.60 -19.70 10.13
C ALA A 39 5.08 -19.69 9.90
N ILE A 40 4.51 -18.54 9.49
CA ILE A 40 3.08 -18.42 9.14
C ILE A 40 2.75 -19.28 7.93
N LEU A 41 3.55 -19.22 6.86
CA LEU A 41 3.34 -20.01 5.65
C LEU A 41 3.40 -21.51 5.92
N PHE A 42 4.39 -21.96 6.70
CA PHE A 42 4.50 -23.35 7.14
C PHE A 42 3.31 -23.77 8.00
N LYS A 43 2.90 -22.95 8.98
CA LYS A 43 1.74 -23.27 9.84
C LYS A 43 0.44 -23.31 9.04
N TRP A 44 0.27 -22.44 8.06
CA TRP A 44 -0.86 -22.45 7.14
C TRP A 44 -0.85 -23.71 6.26
N ALA A 45 0.32 -24.13 5.78
CA ALA A 45 0.47 -25.36 5.01
C ALA A 45 0.13 -26.59 5.86
N GLU A 46 0.65 -26.69 7.09
CA GLU A 46 0.31 -27.75 8.05
C GLU A 46 -1.20 -27.80 8.32
N PHE A 47 -1.82 -26.64 8.58
CA PHE A 47 -3.27 -26.52 8.76
C PHE A 47 -4.04 -27.02 7.53
N SER A 48 -3.65 -26.57 6.33
CA SER A 48 -4.32 -26.93 5.07
C SER A 48 -4.24 -28.43 4.78
N VAL A 49 -3.12 -29.07 5.09
CA VAL A 49 -2.95 -30.53 4.99
C VAL A 49 -3.91 -31.26 5.92
N GLN A 50 -4.06 -30.79 7.17
CA GLN A 50 -5.01 -31.41 8.10
C GLN A 50 -6.46 -31.18 7.63
N ALA A 51 -6.79 -29.97 7.20
CA ALA A 51 -8.12 -29.61 6.71
C ALA A 51 -8.52 -30.40 5.45
N SER A 52 -7.56 -30.76 4.59
CA SER A 52 -7.80 -31.59 3.40
C SER A 52 -7.87 -33.09 3.68
N SER A 53 -7.96 -33.50 4.96
CA SER A 53 -7.86 -34.91 5.38
C SER A 53 -6.59 -35.59 4.87
N LYS A 54 -5.48 -34.84 4.81
CA LYS A 54 -4.15 -35.27 4.34
C LYS A 54 -4.09 -35.69 2.87
N SER A 55 -5.04 -35.25 2.05
CA SER A 55 -4.98 -35.41 0.59
C SER A 55 -3.95 -34.50 -0.10
N LEU A 56 -3.51 -33.45 0.61
CA LEU A 56 -2.45 -32.53 0.17
C LEU A 56 -1.17 -32.78 0.98
N THR A 57 -0.02 -32.44 0.40
CA THR A 57 1.27 -32.37 1.11
C THR A 57 1.64 -30.93 1.45
N VAL A 58 2.51 -30.74 2.45
CA VAL A 58 3.02 -29.41 2.83
C VAL A 58 3.67 -28.72 1.64
N ASN A 59 4.49 -29.43 0.85
CA ASN A 59 5.15 -28.87 -0.33
C ASN A 59 4.13 -28.40 -1.37
N GLN A 60 3.09 -29.18 -1.67
CA GLN A 60 2.04 -28.76 -2.61
C GLN A 60 1.33 -27.49 -2.16
N VAL A 61 1.04 -27.35 -0.86
CA VAL A 61 0.41 -26.14 -0.33
C VAL A 61 1.37 -24.96 -0.37
N LEU A 62 2.64 -25.14 0.04
CA LEU A 62 3.65 -24.07 0.00
C LEU A 62 3.91 -23.61 -1.43
N ASP A 63 4.09 -24.53 -2.37
CA ASP A 63 4.29 -24.22 -3.78
C ASP A 63 3.13 -23.40 -4.35
N GLU A 64 1.90 -23.67 -3.89
CA GLU A 64 0.72 -22.92 -4.32
C GLU A 64 0.60 -21.56 -3.62
N VAL A 65 0.85 -21.47 -2.31
CA VAL A 65 0.75 -20.22 -1.56
C VAL A 65 1.88 -19.24 -1.93
N LEU A 66 3.07 -19.77 -2.25
CA LEU A 66 4.21 -18.98 -2.71
C LEU A 66 4.08 -18.50 -4.16
N LYS A 67 3.18 -19.10 -4.96
CA LYS A 67 2.73 -18.48 -6.21
C LYS A 67 1.92 -17.25 -5.83
N SER A 68 2.64 -16.14 -5.66
CA SER A 68 2.14 -14.82 -5.26
C SER A 68 0.69 -14.63 -5.77
N PRO A 69 -0.33 -14.67 -4.90
CA PRO A 69 -1.70 -14.50 -5.32
C PRO A 69 -1.94 -13.01 -5.53
N ILE A 70 -1.27 -12.44 -6.51
CA ILE A 70 -1.73 -11.18 -7.08
C ILE A 70 -2.94 -11.60 -7.88
N THR A 71 -4.12 -11.48 -7.29
CA THR A 71 -5.32 -11.69 -8.10
C THR A 71 -5.25 -10.67 -9.21
N THR A 72 -5.30 -11.13 -10.46
CA THR A 72 -5.39 -10.31 -11.67
C THR A 72 -6.46 -9.22 -11.54
N ARG A 73 -7.45 -9.48 -10.67
CA ARG A 73 -8.56 -8.64 -10.23
C ARG A 73 -8.16 -7.35 -9.50
N GLU A 74 -7.14 -7.37 -8.63
CA GLU A 74 -6.70 -6.15 -7.89
C GLU A 74 -5.94 -5.15 -8.77
N ILE A 75 -5.27 -5.64 -9.81
CA ILE A 75 -4.54 -4.77 -10.77
C ILE A 75 -5.48 -4.19 -11.83
N SER A 76 -6.53 -4.92 -12.24
CA SER A 76 -7.35 -4.51 -13.40
C SER A 76 -8.38 -3.43 -13.10
N GLU A 77 -8.75 -3.17 -11.84
CA GLU A 77 -9.84 -2.24 -11.52
C GLU A 77 -9.36 -0.84 -11.09
N SER A 78 -8.28 -0.72 -10.31
CA SER A 78 -7.89 0.58 -9.73
C SER A 78 -7.34 1.58 -10.76
N LYS A 79 -6.55 1.12 -11.74
CA LYS A 79 -5.97 2.03 -12.76
C LYS A 79 -7.02 2.60 -13.72
N PRO A 80 -7.91 1.79 -14.33
CA PRO A 80 -8.97 2.32 -15.19
C PRO A 80 -9.93 3.24 -14.42
N LEU A 81 -10.30 2.84 -13.20
CA LEU A 81 -11.12 3.68 -12.32
C LEU A 81 -10.50 5.06 -12.12
N TYR A 82 -9.20 5.11 -11.84
CA TYR A 82 -8.52 6.36 -11.59
C TYR A 82 -8.38 7.22 -12.86
N GLN A 83 -8.13 6.60 -14.01
CA GLN A 83 -8.15 7.29 -15.30
C GLN A 83 -9.53 7.92 -15.59
N THR A 84 -10.63 7.21 -15.29
CA THR A 84 -11.99 7.77 -15.44
C THR A 84 -12.22 8.97 -14.52
N ILE A 85 -11.74 8.91 -13.28
CA ILE A 85 -11.85 10.03 -12.32
C ILE A 85 -11.10 11.25 -12.85
N LEU A 86 -9.85 11.07 -13.30
CA LEU A 86 -9.01 12.17 -13.78
C LEU A 86 -9.50 12.80 -15.11
N GLN A 87 -10.25 12.07 -15.93
CA GLN A 87 -10.88 12.64 -17.13
C GLN A 87 -11.88 13.77 -16.81
N THR A 88 -12.43 13.80 -15.59
CA THR A 88 -13.37 14.84 -15.15
C THR A 88 -12.70 16.07 -14.52
N GLU A 89 -11.42 15.98 -14.15
CA GLU A 89 -10.63 17.04 -13.48
C GLU A 89 -10.03 18.06 -14.47
N GLY A 90 -10.10 17.79 -15.78
CA GLY A 90 -9.67 18.68 -16.85
C GLY A 90 -8.14 18.80 -17.03
N LYS A 91 -7.38 19.06 -15.96
CA LYS A 91 -5.91 19.11 -16.00
C LYS A 91 -5.32 18.06 -15.07
N VAL A 92 -4.42 17.24 -15.61
CA VAL A 92 -3.64 16.27 -14.84
C VAL A 92 -2.20 16.75 -14.75
N TYR A 93 -1.59 16.58 -13.59
CA TYR A 93 -0.20 16.94 -13.31
C TYR A 93 0.55 15.69 -12.87
N CYS A 94 1.78 15.55 -13.31
CA CYS A 94 2.61 14.47 -12.84
C CYS A 94 2.99 14.70 -11.38
N VAL A 95 2.70 13.73 -10.52
CA VAL A 95 3.00 13.80 -9.09
C VAL A 95 4.49 14.03 -8.80
N TRP A 96 5.40 13.56 -9.66
CA TRP A 96 6.84 13.69 -9.41
C TRP A 96 7.46 14.99 -9.91
N SER A 97 6.96 15.55 -11.03
CA SER A 97 7.53 16.76 -11.61
C SER A 97 6.70 18.01 -11.37
N GLY A 98 5.45 17.86 -10.91
CA GLY A 98 4.48 18.94 -10.79
C GLY A 98 4.00 19.51 -12.14
N LYS A 99 4.49 18.99 -13.28
CA LYS A 99 4.17 19.51 -14.61
C LYS A 99 2.85 18.96 -15.11
N GLN A 100 2.08 19.80 -15.82
CA GLN A 100 0.87 19.35 -16.50
C GLN A 100 1.22 18.31 -17.57
N VAL A 101 0.41 17.25 -17.65
CA VAL A 101 0.60 16.12 -18.56
C VAL A 101 -0.68 15.80 -19.31
N ASN A 102 -0.54 15.55 -20.61
CA ASN A 102 -1.64 15.07 -21.46
C ASN A 102 -1.65 13.53 -21.57
N ARG A 103 -0.49 12.90 -21.41
CA ARG A 103 -0.31 11.44 -21.35
C ARG A 103 0.40 11.09 -20.04
N TYR A 104 -0.16 10.15 -19.31
CA TYR A 104 0.35 9.74 -18.00
C TYR A 104 0.10 8.26 -17.76
N ASP A 105 0.92 7.67 -16.91
CA ASP A 105 0.67 6.37 -16.30
C ASP A 105 0.16 6.56 -14.87
N ILE A 106 -0.45 5.52 -14.31
CA ILE A 106 -0.71 5.45 -12.87
C ILE A 106 0.46 4.73 -12.20
N ASP A 107 1.24 5.50 -11.46
CA ASP A 107 2.40 5.04 -10.69
C ASP A 107 2.00 4.77 -9.24
N ARG A 108 2.79 3.92 -8.57
CA ARG A 108 2.67 3.65 -7.14
C ARG A 108 3.67 4.50 -6.37
N ILE A 109 3.22 5.22 -5.34
CA ILE A 109 4.12 5.96 -4.45
C ILE A 109 5.15 4.99 -3.87
N ILE A 110 4.67 3.95 -3.17
CA ILE A 110 5.49 2.84 -2.71
C ILE A 110 5.32 1.65 -3.68
N PRO A 111 6.41 1.16 -4.30
CA PRO A 111 6.35 0.07 -5.28
C PRO A 111 5.60 -1.17 -4.81
N PHE A 112 4.89 -1.82 -5.73
CA PHE A 112 4.16 -3.05 -5.43
C PHE A 112 5.10 -4.17 -4.95
N SER A 113 6.31 -4.24 -5.51
CA SER A 113 7.37 -5.16 -5.08
C SER A 113 7.68 -5.05 -3.58
N ILE A 114 7.45 -3.89 -2.98
CA ILE A 114 7.72 -3.57 -1.57
C ILE A 114 6.45 -3.64 -0.72
N TRP A 115 5.39 -2.93 -1.11
CA TRP A 115 4.20 -2.70 -0.26
C TRP A 115 3.02 -3.63 -0.56
N LYS A 116 3.04 -4.33 -1.70
CA LYS A 116 2.08 -5.38 -2.08
C LYS A 116 0.60 -4.95 -2.07
N ASN A 117 0.28 -3.67 -2.27
CA ASN A 117 -1.11 -3.20 -2.40
C ASN A 117 -1.37 -2.42 -3.71
N ASN A 118 -2.65 -2.28 -4.05
CA ASN A 118 -3.14 -1.47 -5.17
C ASN A 118 -4.21 -0.46 -4.69
N ASP A 119 -4.03 0.01 -3.46
CA ASP A 119 -4.90 0.96 -2.80
C ASP A 119 -4.85 2.32 -3.51
N LEU A 120 -5.98 3.01 -3.54
CA LEU A 120 -6.16 4.28 -4.22
C LEU A 120 -5.19 5.35 -3.70
N TRP A 121 -4.93 5.40 -2.39
CA TRP A 121 -3.97 6.37 -1.81
C TRP A 121 -2.57 6.21 -2.38
N ASN A 122 -2.19 4.98 -2.79
CA ASN A 122 -0.87 4.68 -3.30
C ASN A 122 -0.76 4.92 -4.81
N LEU A 123 -1.84 5.27 -5.50
CA LEU A 123 -1.89 5.37 -6.97
C LEU A 123 -2.04 6.82 -7.44
N LEU A 124 -1.03 7.34 -8.13
CA LEU A 124 -0.96 8.75 -8.56
C LEU A 124 -0.52 8.88 -10.02
N PRO A 125 -0.94 9.94 -10.74
CA PRO A 125 -0.58 10.12 -12.13
C PRO A 125 0.88 10.56 -12.25
N ALA A 126 1.62 9.94 -13.17
CA ALA A 126 3.02 10.25 -13.43
C ALA A 126 3.33 10.30 -14.92
N GLN A 127 4.36 11.07 -15.29
CA GLN A 127 4.96 10.99 -16.61
C GLN A 127 5.50 9.57 -16.82
N PRO A 128 5.21 8.91 -17.97
CA PRO A 128 5.69 7.55 -18.24
C PRO A 128 7.22 7.44 -18.12
N GLU A 129 7.95 8.48 -18.51
CA GLU A 129 9.41 8.51 -18.43
C GLU A 129 9.89 8.50 -16.97
N LEU A 130 9.27 9.29 -16.09
CA LEU A 130 9.64 9.36 -14.67
C LEU A 130 9.22 8.10 -13.91
N ASN A 131 8.03 7.56 -14.21
CA ASN A 131 7.58 6.27 -13.69
C ASN A 131 8.60 5.16 -14.04
N ASN A 132 9.03 5.09 -15.31
CA ASN A 132 10.04 4.13 -15.77
C ASN A 132 11.45 4.39 -15.21
N GLN A 133 11.78 5.61 -14.79
CA GLN A 133 13.03 5.89 -14.07
C GLN A 133 12.96 5.46 -12.60
N LYS A 134 11.81 5.68 -11.95
CA LYS A 134 11.57 5.29 -10.56
C LYS A 134 11.59 3.77 -10.38
N ARG A 135 10.91 3.02 -11.26
CA ARG A 135 10.81 1.55 -11.19
C ARG A 135 10.39 1.09 -9.79
N ASP A 136 11.11 0.11 -9.22
CA ASP A 136 10.88 -0.46 -7.90
C ASP A 136 11.54 0.32 -6.75
N LYS A 137 11.88 1.61 -6.95
CA LYS A 137 12.48 2.45 -5.92
C LYS A 137 11.45 3.26 -5.13
N VAL A 138 11.80 3.60 -3.89
CA VAL A 138 11.02 4.44 -3.00
C VAL A 138 11.35 5.92 -3.28
N PRO A 139 10.36 6.82 -3.42
CA PRO A 139 10.65 8.23 -3.64
C PRO A 139 11.39 8.82 -2.42
N ALA A 140 12.39 9.67 -2.66
CA ALA A 140 13.13 10.33 -1.60
C ALA A 140 12.21 11.22 -0.75
N ILE A 141 12.55 11.38 0.53
CA ILE A 141 11.71 12.13 1.49
C ILE A 141 11.56 13.59 1.05
N ASP A 142 12.64 14.23 0.61
CA ASP A 142 12.61 15.60 0.11
C ASP A 142 11.68 15.76 -1.11
N LEU A 143 11.59 14.74 -1.97
CA LEU A 143 10.66 14.75 -3.10
C LEU A 143 9.21 14.60 -2.63
N ILE A 144 8.95 13.72 -1.66
CA ILE A 144 7.60 13.57 -1.09
C ILE A 144 7.16 14.90 -0.49
N ASP A 145 8.04 15.57 0.27
CA ASP A 145 7.78 16.90 0.86
C ASP A 145 7.45 17.96 -0.19
N GLN A 146 8.26 18.06 -1.24
CA GLN A 146 8.01 18.98 -2.34
C GLN A 146 6.66 18.74 -3.04
N GLN A 147 6.18 17.49 -3.01
CA GLN A 147 4.94 17.08 -3.69
C GLN A 147 3.74 16.97 -2.75
N GLN A 148 3.84 17.45 -1.50
CA GLN A 148 2.77 17.36 -0.51
C GLN A 148 1.44 17.89 -1.02
N GLU A 149 1.44 19.09 -1.60
CA GLU A 149 0.21 19.72 -2.09
C GLU A 149 -0.44 18.88 -3.20
N LEU A 150 0.37 18.32 -4.11
CA LEU A 150 -0.13 17.56 -5.24
C LEU A 150 -0.61 16.16 -4.85
N ILE A 151 0.10 15.48 -3.95
CA ILE A 151 -0.33 14.19 -3.37
C ILE A 151 -1.66 14.37 -2.64
N THR A 152 -1.75 15.37 -1.76
CA THR A 152 -2.97 15.61 -0.98
C THR A 152 -4.13 16.11 -1.85
N HIS A 153 -3.85 16.84 -2.93
CA HIS A 153 -4.85 17.20 -3.95
C HIS A 153 -5.46 15.94 -4.59
N TYR A 154 -4.63 15.00 -5.05
CA TYR A 154 -5.13 13.76 -5.64
C TYR A 154 -5.88 12.86 -4.66
N TRP A 155 -5.45 12.83 -3.40
CA TRP A 155 -6.19 12.15 -2.34
C TRP A 155 -7.58 12.74 -2.12
N LYS A 156 -7.75 14.08 -2.20
CA LYS A 156 -9.07 14.71 -2.12
C LYS A 156 -9.98 14.28 -3.27
N ILE A 157 -9.45 14.26 -4.49
CA ILE A 157 -10.18 13.82 -5.68
C ILE A 157 -10.64 12.37 -5.53
N LEU A 158 -9.73 11.48 -5.12
CA LEU A 158 -10.01 10.07 -4.88
C LEU A 158 -11.04 9.87 -3.77
N SER A 159 -10.89 10.58 -2.66
CA SER A 159 -11.83 10.56 -1.55
C SER A 159 -13.21 11.06 -1.99
N ALA A 160 -13.31 12.06 -2.85
CA ALA A 160 -14.60 12.54 -3.36
C ALA A 160 -15.26 11.52 -4.30
N ALA A 161 -14.48 10.87 -5.18
CA ALA A 161 -15.01 9.93 -6.15
C ALA A 161 -15.36 8.54 -5.58
N ARG A 162 -14.63 8.10 -4.55
CA ARG A 162 -14.72 6.75 -3.96
C ARG A 162 -14.51 6.78 -2.44
N GLN A 163 -15.26 7.64 -1.76
CA GLN A 163 -15.11 7.92 -0.32
C GLN A 163 -14.93 6.69 0.55
N GLN A 164 -15.89 5.75 0.53
CA GLN A 164 -15.86 4.58 1.43
C GLN A 164 -14.60 3.73 1.22
N ARG A 165 -14.26 3.43 -0.03
CA ARG A 165 -13.08 2.62 -0.37
C ARG A 165 -11.79 3.35 0.02
N PHE A 166 -11.66 4.61 -0.39
CA PHE A 166 -10.48 5.41 -0.14
C PHE A 166 -10.22 5.58 1.37
N GLN A 167 -11.25 5.94 2.13
CA GLN A 167 -11.14 6.10 3.59
C GLN A 167 -10.73 4.80 4.27
N LYS A 168 -11.30 3.66 3.87
CA LYS A 168 -10.94 2.35 4.42
C LYS A 168 -9.49 1.99 4.16
N GLU A 169 -9.03 2.12 2.92
CA GLU A 169 -7.64 1.83 2.54
C GLU A 169 -6.67 2.77 3.26
N LEU A 170 -7.00 4.07 3.33
CA LEU A 170 -6.18 5.08 4.01
C LEU A 170 -6.14 4.84 5.53
N GLN A 171 -7.26 4.44 6.13
CA GLN A 171 -7.33 4.13 7.56
C GLN A 171 -6.36 3.00 7.91
N ILE A 172 -6.40 1.91 7.14
CA ILE A 172 -5.56 0.73 7.36
C ILE A 172 -4.07 1.06 7.18
N ALA A 173 -3.74 1.82 6.13
CA ALA A 173 -2.34 2.05 5.78
C ALA A 173 -1.68 3.21 6.52
N LEU A 174 -2.40 4.32 6.74
CA LEU A 174 -1.78 5.61 7.09
C LEU A 174 -2.38 6.31 8.32
N LEU A 175 -3.59 5.96 8.79
CA LEU A 175 -4.24 6.66 9.93
C LEU A 175 -4.42 5.80 11.18
N GLY A 176 -4.44 4.47 11.06
CA GLY A 176 -4.60 3.56 12.19
C GLY A 176 -5.97 3.69 12.86
N TYR A 177 -6.02 4.25 14.08
CA TYR A 177 -7.26 4.55 14.82
C TYR A 177 -7.53 6.05 14.95
N SER A 178 -6.73 6.90 14.30
CA SER A 178 -6.93 8.34 14.37
C SER A 178 -8.29 8.74 13.79
N GLN A 179 -9.00 9.60 14.51
CA GLN A 179 -10.29 10.17 14.10
C GLN A 179 -10.21 11.70 13.93
N SER A 180 -9.02 12.23 13.63
CA SER A 180 -8.84 13.67 13.48
C SER A 180 -9.50 14.20 12.21
N GLY A 181 -9.95 15.46 12.24
CA GLY A 181 -10.43 16.17 11.05
C GLY A 181 -9.32 16.53 10.05
N ASP A 182 -8.05 16.45 10.46
CA ASP A 182 -6.86 16.74 9.63
C ASP A 182 -6.20 15.44 9.14
N TRP A 183 -7.02 14.59 8.52
CA TRP A 183 -6.56 13.30 8.03
C TRP A 183 -5.50 13.44 6.94
N GLN A 184 -5.52 14.53 6.16
CA GLN A 184 -4.57 14.74 5.07
C GLN A 184 -3.14 14.88 5.60
N GLN A 185 -2.93 15.77 6.58
CA GLN A 185 -1.60 15.99 7.13
C GLN A 185 -1.09 14.75 7.87
N GLN A 186 -1.98 14.08 8.61
CA GLN A 186 -1.62 12.85 9.33
C GLN A 186 -1.24 11.72 8.37
N ALA A 187 -2.06 11.44 7.36
CA ALA A 187 -1.74 10.42 6.38
C ALA A 187 -0.46 10.74 5.61
N PHE A 188 -0.24 12.02 5.28
CA PHE A 188 0.97 12.46 4.60
C PHE A 188 2.23 12.28 5.47
N ASN A 189 2.17 12.65 6.75
CA ASN A 189 3.26 12.41 7.69
C ASN A 189 3.55 10.91 7.84
N GLN A 190 2.52 10.07 7.95
CA GLN A 190 2.71 8.63 8.05
C GLN A 190 3.29 8.02 6.77
N LEU A 191 2.91 8.53 5.59
CA LEU A 191 3.49 8.15 4.31
C LEU A 191 5.00 8.46 4.29
N LYS A 192 5.39 9.66 4.72
CA LYS A 192 6.80 10.04 4.83
C LYS A 192 7.57 9.12 5.77
N GLU A 193 7.03 8.86 6.95
CA GLU A 193 7.65 7.93 7.92
C GLU A 193 7.81 6.52 7.35
N SER A 194 6.80 6.04 6.61
CA SER A 194 6.83 4.74 5.95
C SER A 194 7.95 4.69 4.90
N CYS A 195 8.05 5.69 4.04
CA CYS A 195 9.13 5.80 3.07
C CYS A 195 10.51 5.91 3.75
N ALA A 196 10.61 6.70 4.83
CA ALA A 196 11.86 6.88 5.58
C ALA A 196 12.31 5.58 6.24
N TYR A 197 11.38 4.82 6.81
CA TYR A 197 11.65 3.49 7.35
C TYR A 197 12.11 2.51 6.26
N LEU A 198 11.44 2.50 5.11
CA LEU A 198 11.82 1.64 3.98
C LEU A 198 13.24 1.95 3.47
N ILE A 199 13.61 3.24 3.39
CA ILE A 199 14.94 3.64 2.92
C ILE A 199 15.99 3.40 4.01
N ASN A 200 15.80 3.98 5.19
CA ASN A 200 16.85 4.08 6.21
C ASN A 200 17.01 2.82 7.06
N VAL A 201 15.93 2.05 7.25
CA VAL A 201 15.94 0.84 8.10
C VAL A 201 15.93 -0.42 7.25
N ARG A 202 15.13 -0.45 6.18
CA ARG A 202 15.01 -1.63 5.31
C ARG A 202 16.01 -1.63 4.14
N GLY A 203 16.70 -0.52 3.89
CA GLY A 203 17.76 -0.44 2.88
C GLY A 203 17.26 -0.43 1.44
N PHE A 204 15.99 -0.06 1.20
CA PHE A 204 15.49 0.09 -0.16
C PHE A 204 16.08 1.34 -0.84
N ASP A 205 16.37 1.20 -2.13
CA ASP A 205 16.87 2.31 -2.95
C ASP A 205 15.91 3.49 -2.96
N SER A 206 16.46 4.68 -2.70
CA SER A 206 15.77 5.95 -2.86
C SER A 206 15.84 6.45 -4.30
N TRP A 207 14.85 7.22 -4.73
CA TRP A 207 14.78 7.82 -6.07
C TRP A 207 14.44 9.31 -6.04
N LEU A 208 15.14 10.06 -6.90
CA LEU A 208 14.87 11.44 -7.28
C LEU A 208 14.79 11.52 -8.81
N PRO A 209 13.87 12.33 -9.38
CA PRO A 209 13.84 12.60 -10.80
C PRO A 209 15.14 13.30 -11.23
N ARG A 210 15.68 12.88 -12.37
CA ARG A 210 16.85 13.53 -12.99
C ARG A 210 16.42 14.61 -13.97
#